data_AF-A0A7Y0DAE9-F1
#
_entry.id   AF-A0A7Y0DAE9-F1
#
_cell.length_a   1.000
_cell.length_b   1.000
_cell.length_c   1.000
_cell.angle_alpha   90.00
_cell.angle_beta   90.00
_cell.angle_gamma   90.00
#
_symmetry.space_group_name_H-M   'P 1'
#
loop_
_entity.id
_entity.type
_entity.pdbx_description
1 polymer ?
#
loop_
_entity_poly.entity_id
_entity_poly.type
_entity_poly.pdbx_seq_one_letter_code
_entity_poly.pdbx_strand_id
1 'polypeptide(L)' 'MNVLVWINESTWPSCVAAARELAPAGASLTLLHVVGDAVPAAARGAFAGRDVRVE' A
#
# COMPACT_ATOMS: atom_id res chain seq x y z
N MET A 1 -11.94 -5.46 -9.96
CA MET A 1 -10.80 -5.84 -9.10
C MET A 1 -10.32 -4.57 -8.40
N ASN A 2 -10.01 -4.63 -7.10
CA ASN A 2 -9.64 -3.45 -6.32
C ASN A 2 -8.19 -3.60 -5.81
N VAL A 3 -7.38 -2.56 -5.98
CA VAL A 3 -5.98 -2.53 -5.55
C VAL A 3 -5.87 -1.53 -4.41
N LEU A 4 -5.40 -2.00 -3.26
CA LEU A 4 -5.11 -1.16 -2.10
C LEU A 4 -3.68 -0.66 -2.18
N VAL A 5 -3.50 0.66 -2.11
CA VAL A 5 -2.19 1.31 -2.15
C VAL A 5 -1.94 1.99 -0.82
N TRP A 6 -0.87 1.58 -0.14
CA TRP A 6 -0.40 2.23 1.07
C TRP A 6 0.59 3.33 0.74
N ILE A 7 0.32 4.51 1.28
CA ILE A 7 1.10 5.71 1.01
C ILE A 7 1.39 6.43 2.33
N ASN A 8 2.63 6.89 2.46
CA ASN A 8 3.00 7.89 3.45
C ASN A 8 3.10 9.26 2.74
N GLU A 9 2.95 10.35 3.48
CA GLU A 9 2.98 11.73 2.93
C GLU A 9 4.20 12.01 2.03
N SER A 10 5.38 11.54 2.43
CA SER A 10 6.63 11.76 1.71
C SER A 10 6.75 10.97 0.40
N THR A 11 5.92 9.95 0.19
CA THR A 11 6.00 9.07 -1.00
C THR A 11 4.77 9.11 -1.89
N TRP A 12 3.81 9.99 -1.59
CA TRP A 12 2.51 10.03 -2.27
C TRP A 12 2.61 9.99 -3.81
N PRO A 13 3.36 10.88 -4.49
CA PRO A 13 3.35 10.92 -5.95
C PRO A 13 3.97 9.65 -6.57
N SER A 14 5.07 9.18 -5.99
CA SER A 14 5.82 8.02 -6.46
C SER A 14 5.02 6.73 -6.27
N CYS A 15 4.35 6.56 -5.13
CA CYS A 15 3.54 5.38 -4.85
C CYS A 15 2.30 5.31 -5.76
N VAL A 16 1.63 6.44 -6.01
CA VAL A 16 0.47 6.47 -6.93
C VAL A 16 0.91 6.18 -8.36
N ALA A 17 2.07 6.70 -8.80
CA ALA A 17 2.61 6.40 -10.12
C ALA A 17 2.87 4.90 -10.29
N ALA A 18 3.58 4.27 -9.34
CA ALA A 18 3.86 2.83 -9.38
C ALA A 18 2.57 1.98 -9.34
N ALA A 19 1.58 2.38 -8.53
CA ALA A 19 0.30 1.68 -8.46
C ALA A 19 -0.44 1.68 -9.80
N ARG A 20 -0.35 2.78 -10.57
CA ARG A 20 -0.98 2.88 -11.90
C ARG A 20 -0.29 1.98 -12.93
N GLU A 21 1.02 1.79 -12.84
CA GLU A 21 1.76 0.90 -13.72
C GLU A 21 1.51 -0.58 -13.41
N LEU A 22 1.33 -0.90 -12.13
CA LEU A 22 1.15 -2.28 -11.66
C LEU A 22 -0.32 -2.75 -11.68
N ALA A 23 -1.28 -1.82 -11.69
CA ALA A 23 -2.69 -2.16 -11.64
C ALA A 23 -3.19 -2.77 -12.97
N PRO A 24 -3.97 -3.87 -12.91
CA PRO A 24 -4.64 -4.40 -14.08
C PRO A 24 -5.56 -3.37 -14.74
N ALA A 25 -5.72 -3.44 -16.06
CA ALA A 25 -6.63 -2.58 -16.79
C ALA A 25 -8.07 -2.69 -16.22
N GLY A 26 -8.68 -1.54 -15.95
CA GLY A 26 -10.02 -1.46 -15.36
C GLY A 26 -10.08 -1.74 -13.84
N ALA A 27 -8.94 -1.87 -13.16
CA ALA A 27 -8.92 -1.95 -11.70
C ALA A 27 -9.19 -0.59 -11.06
N SER A 28 -9.92 -0.61 -9.95
CA SER A 28 -10.08 0.57 -9.09
C SER A 28 -8.91 0.64 -8.11
N LEU A 29 -8.39 1.85 -7.89
CA LEU A 29 -7.33 2.11 -6.91
C LEU A 29 -7.94 2.73 -5.66
N THR A 30 -7.67 2.12 -4.50
CA THR A 30 -8.02 2.69 -3.19
C THR A 30 -6.74 3.16 -2.50
N LEU A 31 -6.66 4.47 -2.23
CA LEU A 31 -5.51 5.07 -1.56
C LEU A 31 -5.74 5.10 -0.05
N LEU A 32 -4.90 4.40 0.70
CA LEU A 32 -4.91 4.41 2.16
C LEU A 32 -3.69 5.17 2.67
N HIS A 33 -3.95 6.40 3.13
CA HIS A 33 -2.94 7.23 3.76
C HIS A 33 -2.71 6.77 5.20
N VAL A 34 -1.46 6.50 5.56
CA VAL A 34 -1.11 6.11 6.93
C VAL A 34 -0.27 7.22 7.58
N VAL A 35 -0.78 7.75 8.69
CA VAL A 35 -0.13 8.80 9.47
C VAL A 35 0.70 8.16 10.58
N GLY A 36 2.01 8.46 10.62
CA GLY A 36 2.93 8.03 11.67
C GLY A 36 4.20 7.35 11.13
N ASP A 37 5.35 7.61 11.76
CA ASP A 37 6.68 7.12 11.30
C ASP A 37 6.89 5.60 11.49
N ALA A 38 5.97 4.90 12.14
CA ALA A 38 6.06 3.46 12.40
C ALA A 38 5.79 2.57 11.16
N VAL A 39 5.39 3.17 10.03
CA VAL A 39 4.82 2.47 8.87
C VAL A 39 5.84 1.70 8.03
N PRO A 40 7.07 2.17 7.76
CA PRO A 40 8.01 1.41 6.93
C PRO A 40 8.38 0.05 7.53
N ALA A 41 8.51 -0.02 8.86
CA ALA A 41 8.83 -1.26 9.57
C ALA A 41 7.64 -2.24 9.60
N ALA A 42 6.44 -1.75 9.86
CA ALA A 42 5.21 -2.55 9.83
C ALA A 42 4.89 -3.07 8.42
N ALA A 43 5.08 -2.24 7.39
CA ALA A 43 4.88 -2.62 5.99
C ALA A 43 5.83 -3.74 5.57
N ARG A 44 7.14 -3.66 5.92
CA ARG A 44 8.08 -4.76 5.66
C ARG A 44 7.65 -6.07 6.32
N GLY A 45 7.09 -6.01 7.53
CA GLY A 45 6.55 -7.18 8.22
C GLY A 45 5.38 -7.84 7.48
N ALA A 46 4.46 -7.02 6.94
CA ALA A 46 3.33 -7.50 6.15
C ALA A 46 3.76 -8.11 4.79
N PHE A 47 4.73 -7.50 4.11
CA PHE A 47 5.29 -8.03 2.86
C PHE A 47 6.18 -9.28 3.07
N ALA A 48 6.69 -9.51 4.28
CA ALA A 48 7.52 -10.67 4.62
C ALA A 48 6.72 -11.96 4.92
N GLY A 49 5.38 -11.89 4.91
CA GLY A 49 4.49 -13.05 4.83
C GLY A 49 4.68 -14.13 5.90
N ARG A 50 3.97 -14.03 7.02
CA ARG A 50 3.40 -15.18 7.74
C ARG A 50 2.08 -14.75 8.40
N ASP A 51 1.02 -15.52 8.14
CA ASP A 51 -0.34 -15.47 8.74
C ASP A 51 -0.56 -14.39 9.81
N VAL A 52 -1.04 -13.22 9.40
CA VAL A 52 -1.76 -12.34 10.33
C VAL A 52 -3.20 -12.81 10.34
N ARG A 53 -3.54 -13.60 11.36
CA ARG A 53 -4.93 -13.82 11.73
C ARG A 53 -5.38 -12.60 12.52
N VAL A 54 -6.25 -11.80 11.92
CA VAL A 54 -7.00 -10.78 12.63
C VAL A 54 -8.11 -11.49 13.42
N GLU A 55 -7.97 -11.50 14.75
CA GLU A 55 -9.11 -11.70 15.66
C GLU A 55 -9.82 -10.36 15.90
#